data_AF-A0A6C0Q592-F1
#
_entry.id   AF-A0A6C0Q592-F1
#
_cell.length_a   1.000
_cell.length_b   1.000
_cell.length_c   1.000
_cell.angle_alpha   90.00
_cell.angle_beta   90.00
_cell.angle_gamma   90.00
#
_symmetry.space_group_name_H-M   'P 1'
#
loop_
_entity.id
_entity.type
_entity.pdbx_description
1 polymer ?
#
loop_
_entity_poly.entity_id
_entity_poly.type
_entity_poly.pdbx_seq_one_letter_code
_entity_poly.pdbx_strand_id
1 'polypeptide(L)' 'MFAPDLVGPSAEIAERLHGHAAFREIDEVSFALPFTFDHDDYVQILTDIATCLGPALGWQPAAS' A
#
# COMPACT_ATOMS: atom_id res chain seq x y z
N MET A 1 6.89 17.81 -0.13
CA MET A 1 7.50 16.95 -1.16
C MET A 1 6.54 15.80 -1.36
N PHE A 2 6.04 15.59 -2.59
CA PHE A 2 5.11 14.49 -2.88
C PHE A 2 5.89 13.17 -2.87
N ALA A 3 5.29 12.11 -2.33
CA ALA A 3 5.86 10.77 -2.47
C ALA A 3 5.84 10.36 -3.95
N PRO A 4 6.89 9.71 -4.47
CA PRO A 4 6.87 9.17 -5.82
C PRO A 4 5.74 8.13 -5.96
N ASP A 5 5.17 8.01 -7.16
CA ASP A 5 4.14 7.02 -7.43
C ASP A 5 4.65 5.61 -7.12
N LEU A 6 3.93 4.89 -6.25
CA LEU A 6 4.24 3.52 -5.87
C LEU A 6 3.57 2.57 -6.85
N VAL A 7 4.29 2.20 -7.91
CA VAL A 7 3.84 1.24 -8.92
C VAL A 7 4.79 0.05 -8.94
N GLY A 8 4.24 -1.15 -8.80
CA GLY A 8 4.99 -2.40 -8.82
C GLY A 8 4.36 -3.49 -7.94
N PRO A 9 5.04 -4.64 -7.79
CA PRO A 9 4.61 -5.71 -6.89
C PRO A 9 4.55 -5.27 -5.42
N SER A 10 3.61 -5.82 -4.64
CA SER A 10 3.43 -5.45 -3.23
C SER A 10 4.71 -5.61 -2.38
N ALA A 11 5.54 -6.61 -2.67
CA ALA A 11 6.82 -6.81 -1.97
C ALA A 11 7.81 -5.65 -2.22
N GLU A 12 7.95 -5.20 -3.46
CA GLU A 12 8.82 -4.05 -3.79
C GLU A 12 8.30 -2.76 -3.16
N ILE A 13 6.97 -2.58 -3.16
CA ILE A 13 6.35 -1.42 -2.52
C ILE A 13 6.60 -1.46 -1.01
N ALA A 14 6.46 -2.62 -0.36
CA ALA A 14 6.72 -2.79 1.07
C ALA A 14 8.18 -2.45 1.43
N GLU A 15 9.15 -2.94 0.66
CA GLU A 15 10.57 -2.65 0.85
C GLU A 15 10.87 -1.16 0.73
N ARG A 16 10.31 -0.49 -0.29
CA ARG A 16 10.45 0.95 -0.50
C ARG A 16 9.88 1.75 0.67
N LEU A 17 8.70 1.36 1.16
CA LEU A 17 8.07 1.99 2.33
C LEU A 17 8.92 1.77 3.60
N HIS A 18 9.42 0.57 3.84
CA HIS A 18 10.30 0.25 4.98
C HIS A 18 11.64 1.01 4.95
N GLY A 19 12.13 1.36 3.76
CA GLY A 19 13.32 2.18 3.55
C GLY A 19 13.11 3.67 3.84
N HIS A 20 11.86 4.14 3.84
CA HIS A 20 11.53 5.54 4.13
C HIS A 20 11.47 5.78 5.64
N ALA A 21 12.37 6.62 6.17
CA ALA A 21 12.41 6.96 7.59
C ALA A 21 11.09 7.52 8.12
N ALA A 22 10.36 8.28 7.29
CA ALA A 22 9.04 8.82 7.63
C ALA A 22 7.96 7.74 7.82
N PHE A 23 8.10 6.58 7.18
CA PHE A 23 7.15 5.47 7.35
C PHE A 23 7.20 4.86 8.74
N ARG A 24 8.34 4.96 9.44
CA ARG A 24 8.50 4.44 10.80
C ARG A 24 7.88 5.33 11.88
N GLU A 25 7.49 6.55 11.52
CA GLU A 25 6.97 7.56 12.45
C GLU A 25 5.47 7.84 12.24
N ILE A 26 4.80 7.12 11.34
CA ILE A 26 3.38 7.30 11.04
C ILE A 26 2.55 6.10 11.50
N ASP A 27 1.44 6.39 12.17
CA ASP A 27 0.46 5.39 12.58
C ASP A 27 -0.55 5.06 11.46
N GLU A 28 -0.63 5.90 10.42
CA GLU A 28 -1.61 5.78 9.34
C GLU A 28 -1.00 6.04 7.96
N VAL A 29 -1.45 5.28 6.96
CA VAL A 29 -1.00 5.37 5.57
C VAL A 29 -2.23 5.48 4.67
N SER A 30 -2.31 6.55 3.87
CA SER A 30 -3.36 6.72 2.87
C SER A 30 -2.79 6.49 1.47
N PHE A 31 -3.40 5.56 0.72
CA PHE A 31 -3.04 5.30 -0.67
C PHE A 31 -4.00 6.04 -1.60
N ALA A 32 -3.46 6.91 -2.46
CA ALA A 32 -4.24 7.51 -3.54
C ALA A 32 -4.32 6.51 -4.70
N LEU A 33 -5.54 6.15 -5.09
CA LEU A 33 -5.77 5.21 -6.17
C LEU A 33 -5.90 5.95 -7.52
N PRO A 34 -5.38 5.40 -8.63
CA PRO A 34 -5.51 6.01 -9.95
C PRO A 34 -6.98 6.10 -10.40
N PHE A 35 -7.42 7.30 -10.74
CA PHE A 35 -8.80 7.57 -11.19
C PHE A 35 -9.14 7.05 -12.60
N THR A 36 -8.15 6.50 -13.30
CA THR A 36 -8.31 5.98 -14.68
C THR A 36 -8.63 4.50 -14.76
N PHE A 37 -8.66 3.78 -13.62
CA PHE A 37 -8.82 2.34 -13.58
C PHE A 37 -10.29 1.93 -13.48
N ASP A 38 -10.60 0.72 -13.93
CA ASP A 38 -11.93 0.15 -13.86
C ASP A 38 -12.19 -0.49 -12.48
N HIS A 39 -13.45 -0.85 -12.20
CA HIS A 39 -13.84 -1.39 -10.89
C HIS A 39 -13.03 -2.64 -10.48
N ASP A 40 -12.79 -3.56 -11.41
CA ASP A 40 -12.07 -4.80 -11.13
C ASP A 40 -10.61 -4.53 -10.76
N ASP A 41 -9.99 -3.51 -11.36
CA ASP A 41 -8.64 -3.06 -11.00
C ASP A 41 -8.61 -2.48 -9.58
N TYR A 42 -9.64 -1.69 -9.19
CA TYR A 42 -9.77 -1.20 -7.82
C TYR A 42 -9.88 -2.35 -6.81
N VAL A 43 -10.71 -3.35 -7.12
CA VAL A 43 -10.87 -4.53 -6.25
C VAL A 43 -9.55 -5.27 -6.11
N GLN A 44 -8.80 -5.47 -7.21
CA GLN A 44 -7.49 -6.11 -7.17
C GLN A 44 -6.50 -5.32 -6.31
N ILE A 45 -6.38 -4.01 -6.54
CA ILE A 45 -5.45 -3.16 -5.77
C ILE A 45 -5.79 -3.18 -4.28
N LEU A 46 -7.07 -3.02 -3.92
CA LEU A 46 -7.49 -3.05 -2.51
C LEU A 46 -7.23 -4.42 -1.88
N THR A 47 -7.45 -5.50 -2.63
CA THR A 47 -7.17 -6.87 -2.17
C THR A 47 -5.69 -7.08 -1.93
N ASP A 48 -4.84 -6.66 -2.86
CA ASP A 48 -3.38 -6.75 -2.72
C ASP A 48 -2.87 -5.89 -1.58
N ILE A 49 -3.45 -4.70 -1.37
CA ILE A 49 -3.13 -3.86 -0.22
C ILE A 49 -3.49 -4.58 1.07
N ALA A 50 -4.69 -5.15 1.16
CA ALA A 50 -5.17 -5.75 2.39
C ALA A 50 -4.49 -7.10 2.73
N THR A 51 -4.13 -7.89 1.71
CA THR A 51 -3.69 -9.29 1.89
C THR A 51 -2.19 -9.49 1.71
N CYS A 52 -1.51 -8.63 0.95
CA CYS A 52 -0.08 -8.73 0.68
C CYS A 52 0.69 -7.56 1.29
N LEU A 53 0.36 -6.33 0.91
CA LEU A 53 1.13 -5.15 1.32
C LEU A 53 0.98 -4.87 2.82
N GLY A 54 -0.24 -4.83 3.32
CA GLY A 54 -0.55 -4.55 4.73
C GLY A 54 0.19 -5.49 5.68
N PRO A 55 0.06 -6.83 5.53
CA PRO A 55 0.83 -7.79 6.33
C PRO A 55 2.35 -7.62 6.20
N ALA A 56 2.86 -7.31 5.00
CA ALA A 56 4.29 -7.03 4.80
C ALA A 56 4.76 -5.76 5.54
N LEU A 57 3.85 -4.82 5.78
CA LEU A 57 4.10 -3.61 6.57
C LEU A 57 3.89 -3.79 8.08
N GLY A 58 3.50 -4.99 8.52
CA GLY A 58 3.16 -5.28 9.92
C GLY A 58 1.73 -4.91 10.31
N TRP A 59 0.90 -4.48 9.37
CA TRP A 59 -0.53 -4.27 9.59
C TRP A 59 -1.27 -5.61 9.59
N GLN A 60 -2.07 -5.84 10.62
CA GLN A 60 -2.94 -7.02 10.69
C GLN A 60 -4.33 -6.59 10.24
N PRO A 61 -4.85 -7.14 9.12
CA PRO A 61 -6.23 -6.86 8.73
C PRO A 61 -7.15 -7.29 9.87
N ALA A 62 -8.09 -6.41 10.25
CA ALA A 62 -9.11 -6.77 11.21
C ALA A 62 -9.93 -7.92 10.63
N ALA A 63 -9.86 -9.10 11.24
CA ALA A 63 -10.68 -10.23 10.85
C ALA A 63 -12.15 -9.82 10.98
N SER A 64 -12.85 -9.76 9.84
CA SER A 64 -14.30 -9.55 9.79
C SER A 64 -15.04 -10.83 10.16
#